data_AF-W6TGF6-F1
#
_entry.id   AF-W6TGF6-F1
#
_cell.length_a   1.000
_cell.length_b   1.000
_cell.length_c   1.000
_cell.angle_alpha   90.00
_cell.angle_beta   90.00
_cell.angle_gamma   90.00
#
_symmetry.space_group_name_H-M   'P 1'
#
loop_
_entity.id
_entity.type
_entity.pdbx_description
1 polymer ?
#
loop_
_entity_poly.entity_id
_entity_poly.type
_entity_poly.pdbx_seq_one_letter_code
_entity_poly.pdbx_strand_id
1 'polypeptide(L)' 'MIKKQYRLYLREQVIEYIKLGNDQNMTPKIFKISKNSVNKWWIRYQEAGAIRAKSRLGSKDKIDPEKLRGYVEINEDKK' A
#
# COMPACT_ATOMS: atom_id res chain seq x y z
N MET A 1 14.50 1.02 -10.30
CA MET A 1 14.14 2.28 -9.59
C MET A 1 13.24 1.97 -8.40
N ILE A 2 13.70 2.19 -7.17
CA ILE A 2 12.84 2.08 -5.97
C ILE A 2 11.89 3.28 -5.97
N LYS A 3 10.61 3.07 -6.31
CA LYS A 3 9.58 4.11 -6.18
C LYS A 3 9.43 4.48 -4.70
N LYS A 4 9.91 5.67 -4.34
CA LYS A 4 9.79 6.24 -3.00
C LYS A 4 8.32 6.61 -2.76
N GLN A 5 7.73 6.03 -1.72
CA GLN A 5 6.36 6.39 -1.33
C GLN A 5 6.36 7.75 -0.64
N TYR A 6 5.34 8.55 -0.93
CA TYR A 6 5.07 9.77 -0.17
C TYR A 6 4.90 9.42 1.32
N ARG A 7 5.49 10.26 2.18
CA ARG A 7 5.38 10.15 3.65
C ARG A 7 3.91 10.17 4.06
N LEU A 8 3.57 9.46 5.14
CA LEU A 8 2.20 9.34 5.63
C LEU A 8 1.60 10.72 5.97
N TYR A 9 2.37 11.54 6.70
CA TYR A 9 2.02 12.90 7.08
C TYR A 9 1.51 13.76 5.90
N LEU A 10 2.19 13.69 4.74
CA LEU A 10 1.78 14.46 3.56
C LEU A 10 0.39 14.03 3.06
N ARG A 11 0.07 12.74 3.15
CA ARG A 11 -1.23 12.23 2.70
C ARG A 11 -2.34 12.62 3.65
N GLU A 12 -2.05 12.60 4.96
CA GLU A 12 -2.98 13.04 5.99
C GLU A 12 -3.33 14.52 5.80
N GLN A 13 -2.32 15.38 5.63
CA GLN A 13 -2.55 16.81 5.34
C GLN A 13 -3.37 17.05 4.07
N VAL A 14 -3.12 16.29 3.00
CA VAL A 14 -3.88 16.40 1.76
C VAL A 14 -5.35 16.00 1.95
N ILE A 15 -5.61 14.94 2.70
CA ILE A 15 -6.98 14.49 2.98
C ILE A 15 -7.71 15.46 3.89
N GLU A 16 -7.05 15.98 4.93
CA GLU A 16 -7.62 17.03 5.78
C GLU A 16 -7.94 18.29 4.97
N TYR A 17 -7.03 18.71 4.10
CA TYR A 17 -7.26 19.86 3.22
C TYR A 17 -8.52 19.67 2.35
N ILE A 18 -8.70 18.49 1.77
CA ILE A 18 -9.90 18.16 0.96
C ILE A 18 -11.16 18.08 1.84
N LYS A 19 -11.07 17.51 3.04
CA LYS A 19 -12.18 17.44 4.00
C LYS A 19 -12.71 18.81 4.41
N LEU A 20 -11.84 19.82 4.47
CA LEU A 20 -12.20 21.20 4.75
C LEU A 20 -12.98 21.87 3.60
N GLY A 21 -13.34 21.13 2.54
CA GLY A 21 -14.12 21.62 1.42
C GLY A 21 -13.29 22.21 0.28
N ASN A 22 -11.96 22.08 0.33
CA ASN A 22 -11.10 22.59 -0.73
C ASN A 22 -11.14 21.73 -2.00
N ASP A 23 -10.93 22.38 -3.14
CA ASP A 23 -10.98 21.72 -4.44
C ASP A 23 -9.82 20.72 -4.63
N GLN A 24 -10.18 19.48 -4.98
CA GLN A 24 -9.25 18.43 -5.37
C GLN A 24 -8.42 18.79 -6.60
N ASN A 25 -8.87 19.68 -7.47
CA ASN A 25 -8.08 20.11 -8.64
C ASN A 25 -6.97 21.10 -8.29
N MET A 26 -7.15 21.88 -7.21
CA MET A 26 -6.16 22.86 -6.74
C MET A 26 -5.16 22.24 -5.76
N THR A 27 -5.58 21.24 -5.00
CA THR A 27 -4.75 20.50 -4.04
C THR A 27 -3.39 20.00 -4.63
N PRO A 28 -3.32 19.42 -5.85
CA PRO A 28 -2.07 19.03 -6.50
C PRO A 28 -1.06 20.18 -6.65
N LYS A 29 -1.54 21.39 -6.94
CA LYS A 29 -0.70 22.57 -7.15
C LYS A 29 -0.11 23.07 -5.83
N ILE A 30 -0.93 23.08 -4.77
CA ILE A 30 -0.55 23.53 -3.43
C ILE A 30 0.51 22.59 -2.84
N PHE A 31 0.24 21.29 -2.88
CA PHE A 31 1.11 20.28 -2.28
C PHE A 31 2.22 19.78 -3.23
N LYS A 32 2.30 20.33 -4.45
CA LYS A 32 3.27 19.96 -5.49
C LYS A 32 3.34 18.44 -5.73
N ILE A 33 2.16 17.82 -5.82
CA ILE A 33 2.00 16.37 -6.04
C ILE A 33 1.17 16.11 -7.29
N SER A 34 1.30 14.90 -7.84
CA SER A 34 0.50 14.53 -9.01
C SER A 34 -1.00 14.45 -8.67
N LYS A 35 -1.86 14.93 -9.58
CA LYS A 35 -3.32 14.81 -9.47
C LYS A 35 -3.77 13.37 -9.23
N ASN A 36 -3.14 12.43 -9.93
CA ASN A 36 -3.43 11.00 -9.78
C ASN A 36 -3.14 10.48 -8.35
N SER A 37 -2.12 11.00 -7.67
CA SER A 37 -1.82 10.61 -6.29
C SER A 37 -2.88 11.11 -5.32
N VAL A 38 -3.33 12.37 -5.48
CA VAL A 38 -4.42 12.96 -4.70
C VAL A 38 -5.70 12.14 -4.85
N ASN A 39 -6.12 11.86 -6.09
CA ASN A 39 -7.32 11.08 -6.35
C ASN A 39 -7.25 9.67 -5.74
N LYS A 40 -6.10 8.99 -5.87
CA LYS A 40 -5.91 7.66 -5.29
C LYS A 40 -5.98 7.67 -3.77
N TRP A 41 -5.47 8.70 -3.11
CA TRP A 41 -5.57 8.83 -1.66
C TRP A 41 -6.99 9.11 -1.23
N TRP A 42 -7.71 9.97 -1.96
CA TRP A 42 -9.11 10.26 -1.67
C TRP A 42 -10.01 9.04 -1.81
N ILE A 43 -9.90 8.30 -2.92
CA ILE A 43 -10.67 7.07 -3.16
C ILE A 43 -10.41 6.06 -2.03
N ARG A 44 -9.13 5.83 -1.69
CA ARG A 44 -8.80 4.92 -0.58
C ARG A 44 -9.33 5.39 0.76
N TYR A 45 -9.30 6.69 1.01
CA TYR A 45 -9.84 7.26 2.23
C TYR A 45 -11.36 7.01 2.33
N GLN A 46 -12.09 7.15 1.21
CA GLN A 46 -13.52 6.86 1.14
C GLN A 46 -13.83 5.36 1.30
N GLU A 47 -13.05 4.48 0.67
CA GLU A 47 -13.29 3.02 0.69
C GLU A 47 -12.91 2.36 2.02
N ALA A 48 -11.75 2.70 2.58
CA ALA A 48 -11.14 1.99 3.70
C ALA A 48 -11.09 2.81 5.01
N GLY A 49 -11.42 4.11 4.96
CA GLY A 49 -11.23 5.03 6.07
C GLY A 49 -9.77 5.31 6.44
N ALA A 50 -8.80 4.70 5.73
CA ALA A 50 -7.40 4.71 6.07
C ALA A 50 -6.50 5.11 4.89
N ILE A 51 -5.47 5.91 5.19
CA ILE A 51 -4.57 6.53 4.19
C ILE A 51 -3.22 5.78 4.10
N ARG A 52 -3.02 4.78 4.96
CA ARG A 52 -1.77 4.01 5.02
C ARG A 52 -1.50 3.29 3.70
N ALA A 53 -0.23 3.25 3.32
CA ALA A 53 0.19 2.47 2.17
C ALA A 53 -0.11 0.98 2.40
N LYS A 54 -0.51 0.28 1.34
CA LYS A 54 -0.64 -1.18 1.40
C LYS A 54 0.77 -1.77 1.61
N SER A 55 0.89 -2.70 2.56
CA SER A 55 2.13 -3.47 2.74
C SER A 55 2.45 -4.24 1.46
N ARG A 56 3.73 -4.26 1.08
CA ARG A 56 4.19 -5.12 -0.01
C ARG A 56 4.37 -6.52 0.56
N LEU A 57 3.42 -7.40 0.29
CA LEU A 57 3.43 -8.78 0.80
C LEU A 57 4.37 -9.72 0.02
N GLY A 58 5.04 -9.22 -1.03
CA GLY A 58 5.86 -10.05 -1.91
C GLY A 58 5.03 -10.94 -2.83
N SER A 59 5.67 -11.93 -3.44
CA SER A 59 5.00 -13.00 -4.17
C SER A 59 4.52 -14.06 -3.17
N LYS A 60 3.39 -14.70 -3.46
CA LYS A 60 3.07 -15.96 -2.79
C LYS A 60 4.11 -17.01 -3.19
N ASP A 61 4.47 -17.86 -2.24
CA ASP A 61 5.34 -19.01 -2.51
C ASP A 61 4.62 -19.99 -3.44
N LYS A 62 5.39 -20.65 -4.32
CA LYS A 62 4.85 -21.63 -5.26
C LYS A 62 4.47 -22.95 -4.58
N ILE A 63 5.09 -23.24 -3.45
CA ILE A 63 4.97 -24.50 -2.73
C ILE A 63 4.41 -24.20 -1.35
N ASP A 64 3.48 -25.03 -0.91
CA ASP A 64 2.95 -25.00 0.45
C ASP A 64 4.02 -25.53 1.42
N PRO A 65 4.51 -24.69 2.36
CA PRO A 65 5.58 -25.08 3.27
C PRO A 65 5.18 -26.20 4.22
N GLU A 66 3.90 -26.35 4.57
CA GLU A 66 3.44 -27.44 5.44
C GLU A 66 3.49 -28.77 4.69
N LYS A 67 3.05 -28.80 3.43
CA LYS A 67 3.15 -29.99 2.58
C LYS A 67 4.59 -30.38 2.31
N LEU A 68 5.47 -29.39 2.11
CA LEU A 68 6.90 -29.65 1.92
C LEU A 68 7.52 -30.27 3.17
N ARG A 69 7.20 -29.76 4.37
CA ARG A 69 7.66 -30.33 5.64
C ARG A 69 7.21 -31.78 5.79
N GLY A 70 5.93 -32.07 5.58
CA GLY A 70 5.43 -33.45 5.63
C GLY A 70 6.09 -34.37 4.62
N TYR A 71 6.38 -33.89 3.40
CA TYR A 71 7.10 -34.68 2.40
C TYR A 71 8.54 -35.01 2.83
N VAL A 72 9.25 -34.04 3.43
CA VAL A 72 10.63 -34.22 3.93
C VAL A 72 10.67 -35.21 5.09
N GLU A 73 9.72 -35.13 6.03
CA GLU A 73 9.62 -36.07 7.17
C GLU A 73 9.35 -37.52 6.71
N ILE A 74 8.55 -37.71 5.66
CA ILE A 74 8.23 -39.04 5.13
C ILE A 74 9.40 -39.64 4.34
N ASN A 75 10.15 -38.80 3.63
CA ASN A 75 11.25 -39.23 2.74
C ASN A 75 12.62 -38.89 3.32
N GLU A 76 12.74 -38.88 4.65
CA GLU A 76 14.00 -38.59 5.32
C GLU A 76 15.03 -39.65 4.92
N ASP A 77 16.09 -39.23 4.22
CA ASP A 77 17.24 -40.09 3.92
C ASP A 77 17.89 -40.47 5.25
N LYS A 78 17.51 -41.63 5.79
CA LYS A 78 18.15 -42.22 6.96
C LYS A 78 19.60 -42.54 6.60
N LYS A 79 20.50 -41.64 7.02
CA LYS A 79 21.94 -41.80 6.90
C LYS A 79 22.49 -42.68 8.02
#